data_AF-A0A011P0M9-F1
#
_entry.id   AF-A0A011P0M9-F1
#
_cell.length_a   1.000
_cell.length_b   1.000
_cell.length_c   1.000
_cell.angle_alpha   90.00
_cell.angle_beta   90.00
_cell.angle_gamma   90.00
#
_symmetry.space_group_name_H-M   'P 1'
#
loop_
_entity.id
_entity.type
_entity.pdbx_description
1 polymer ?
#
loop_
_entity_poly.entity_id
_entity_poly.type
_entity_poly.pdbx_seq_one_letter_code
_entity_poly.pdbx_strand_id
1 'polypeptide(L)'
;MQTAVHREALSVQRPPIFFKSLSIRRCGPLSARKRRSRSLPKAPIEAAWAYAVDVVCEVPPSAIKPRQPVISFLRCSHSRPLLFSINSTSSTRELVFSAHKDESFRVELKGFAVSASADVWAYTDANGLNEFFQDLGHLEKRWQGQRSWTSIEREFSLAATCTSLGKVTFRVTLLGLQGAPEEWRVEARLVTDLGQLEKIAKHAGVFFNE
;
A
#
# COMPACT_ATOMS: atom_id res chain seq x y z
N MET A 1 -6.63 -59.42 32.33
CA MET A 1 -6.22 -58.01 32.21
C MET A 1 -7.22 -57.31 31.31
N GLN A 2 -7.97 -56.37 31.90
CA GLN A 2 -9.03 -55.58 31.28
C GLN A 2 -8.43 -54.40 30.50
N THR A 3 -9.09 -54.00 29.41
CA THR A 3 -9.26 -52.57 29.06
C THR A 3 -10.42 -52.44 28.07
N ALA A 4 -11.57 -51.97 28.57
CA ALA A 4 -12.68 -51.48 27.78
C ALA A 4 -12.49 -49.97 27.54
N VAL A 5 -12.54 -49.54 26.28
CA VAL A 5 -12.44 -48.12 25.90
C VAL A 5 -13.84 -47.57 25.72
N HIS A 6 -14.28 -46.77 26.69
CA HIS A 6 -15.49 -45.97 26.66
C HIS A 6 -15.27 -44.77 25.74
N ARG A 7 -16.10 -44.59 24.70
CA ARG A 7 -16.19 -43.32 23.94
C ARG A 7 -17.38 -42.54 24.46
N GLU A 8 -17.12 -41.35 24.98
CA GLU A 8 -18.12 -40.40 25.48
C GLU A 8 -18.23 -39.25 24.48
N ALA A 9 -19.46 -38.95 24.07
CA ALA A 9 -19.80 -37.93 23.10
C ALA A 9 -20.02 -36.58 23.79
N LEU A 10 -19.31 -35.54 23.37
CA LEU A 10 -19.56 -34.17 23.81
C LEU A 10 -20.42 -33.43 22.78
N SER A 11 -21.70 -33.31 23.13
CA SER A 11 -22.67 -32.39 22.55
C SER A 11 -22.40 -30.98 23.06
N VAL A 12 -22.07 -30.04 22.15
CA VAL A 12 -21.91 -28.62 22.49
C VAL A 12 -23.18 -27.87 22.09
N GLN A 13 -24.05 -27.65 23.07
CA GLN A 13 -25.18 -26.72 22.99
C GLN A 13 -24.66 -25.27 23.01
N ARG A 14 -25.06 -24.44 22.04
CA ARG A 14 -24.87 -22.98 22.07
C ARG A 14 -26.07 -22.31 22.76
N PRO A 15 -25.86 -21.36 23.68
CA PRO A 15 -26.96 -20.63 24.32
C PRO A 15 -27.55 -19.53 23.42
N PRO A 16 -28.81 -19.11 23.65
CA PRO A 16 -29.44 -17.99 22.96
C PRO A 16 -29.06 -16.68 23.67
N ILE A 17 -28.88 -15.58 22.93
CA ILE A 17 -28.73 -14.24 23.52
C ILE A 17 -29.89 -13.35 23.07
N PHE A 18 -30.61 -12.88 24.09
CA PHE A 18 -31.79 -12.04 24.09
C PHE A 18 -31.49 -10.55 23.81
N PHE A 19 -32.54 -9.88 23.32
CA PHE A 19 -32.74 -8.45 23.11
C PHE A 19 -32.28 -7.52 24.25
N LYS A 20 -31.83 -6.30 23.90
CA LYS A 20 -32.10 -5.08 24.66
C LYS A 20 -32.45 -3.89 23.76
N SER A 21 -33.53 -3.21 24.16
CA SER A 21 -34.11 -1.97 23.65
C SER A 21 -33.53 -0.74 24.39
N LEU A 22 -33.92 0.47 23.94
CA LEU A 22 -33.70 1.82 24.50
C LEU A 22 -32.28 2.42 24.31
N SER A 23 -32.04 3.72 24.14
CA SER A 23 -32.88 4.93 24.21
C SER A 23 -32.22 6.11 23.46
N ILE A 24 -33.03 7.13 23.13
CA ILE A 24 -32.68 8.41 22.49
C ILE A 24 -31.97 9.36 23.47
N ARG A 25 -30.93 10.08 23.03
CA ARG A 25 -30.58 11.41 23.56
C ARG A 25 -30.11 12.36 22.45
N ARG A 26 -30.76 13.54 22.39
CA ARG A 26 -30.32 14.76 21.70
C ARG A 26 -29.47 15.63 22.65
N CYS A 27 -28.53 16.39 22.09
CA CYS A 27 -27.88 17.64 22.54
C CYS A 27 -26.60 17.77 21.69
N GLY A 28 -26.17 18.84 21.05
CA GLY A 28 -26.44 20.28 21.03
C GLY A 28 -25.13 20.93 20.48
N PRO A 29 -25.16 22.07 19.78
CA PRO A 29 -24.00 22.55 19.02
C PRO A 29 -23.10 23.47 19.86
N LEU A 30 -21.78 23.39 19.70
CA LEU A 30 -20.83 24.33 20.31
C LEU A 30 -19.74 24.76 19.32
N SER A 31 -19.97 25.97 18.81
CA SER A 31 -19.04 27.09 18.64
C SER A 31 -17.67 26.87 17.97
N ALA A 32 -17.55 27.53 16.82
CA ALA A 32 -16.32 27.91 16.14
C ALA A 32 -15.36 28.73 17.03
N ARG A 33 -14.06 28.42 16.96
CA ARG A 33 -12.99 29.27 17.50
C ARG A 33 -11.92 29.53 16.43
N LYS A 34 -11.85 30.81 16.09
CA LYS A 34 -10.97 31.50 15.13
C LYS A 34 -9.63 31.84 15.81
N ARG A 35 -8.58 32.10 14.99
CA ARG A 35 -7.24 32.71 15.28
C ARG A 35 -6.11 31.68 15.39
N ARG A 36 -4.89 31.91 14.88
CA ARG A 36 -4.25 33.07 14.23
C ARG A 36 -3.01 32.53 13.50
N SER A 37 -2.75 33.05 12.32
CA SER A 37 -1.50 32.89 11.57
C SER A 37 -0.33 33.53 12.32
N ARG A 38 0.78 32.81 12.46
CA ARG A 38 2.10 33.38 12.77
C ARG A 38 3.05 33.01 11.64
N SER A 39 3.54 34.03 10.96
CA SER A 39 4.65 33.99 10.01
C SER A 39 5.97 33.69 10.73
N LEU A 40 6.77 32.79 10.17
CA LEU A 40 8.16 32.53 10.57
C LEU A 40 9.12 33.31 9.66
N PRO A 41 10.27 33.77 10.18
CA PRO A 41 11.27 34.52 9.44
C PRO A 41 12.11 33.62 8.52
N LYS A 42 12.52 34.18 7.38
CA LYS A 42 13.53 33.63 6.46
C LYS A 42 14.92 33.83 7.07
N ALA A 43 15.72 32.77 7.10
CA ALA A 43 17.17 32.83 7.26
C ALA A 43 17.85 32.43 5.94
N PRO A 44 18.98 33.04 5.56
CA PRO A 44 19.79 32.61 4.42
C PRO A 44 20.87 31.62 4.89
N ILE A 45 21.12 30.59 4.09
CA ILE A 45 22.29 29.73 4.26
C ILE A 45 23.03 29.70 2.92
N GLU A 46 24.26 30.21 2.98
CA GLU A 46 25.34 30.05 2.01
C GLU A 46 25.80 28.60 1.92
N ALA A 47 26.28 28.22 0.72
CA ALA A 47 27.49 27.46 0.41
C ALA A 47 27.32 26.89 -1.01
N ALA A 48 28.17 27.26 -1.97
CA ALA A 48 29.35 26.48 -2.43
C ALA A 48 28.94 25.06 -2.85
N TRP A 49 29.14 24.61 -4.09
CA TRP A 49 30.25 23.86 -4.70
C TRP A 49 29.68 23.54 -6.11
N ALA A 50 30.36 23.58 -7.26
CA ALA A 50 31.56 22.85 -7.62
C ALA A 50 32.06 23.33 -9.01
N TYR A 51 33.37 23.27 -9.18
CA TYR A 51 34.05 23.31 -10.47
C TYR A 51 33.72 22.02 -11.25
N ALA A 52 33.22 22.16 -12.48
CA ALA A 52 33.17 21.07 -13.46
C ALA A 52 34.35 21.24 -14.41
N VAL A 53 35.23 20.25 -14.44
CA VAL A 53 36.32 20.12 -15.41
C VAL A 53 35.79 19.26 -16.54
N ASP A 54 35.66 19.85 -17.73
CA ASP A 54 35.34 19.13 -18.97
C ASP A 54 36.54 18.26 -19.37
N VAL A 55 36.34 16.95 -19.37
CA VAL A 55 37.26 16.00 -20.01
C VAL A 55 36.68 15.65 -21.37
N VAL A 56 37.18 16.32 -22.41
CA VAL A 56 36.93 15.97 -23.81
C VAL A 56 37.84 14.80 -24.16
N CYS A 57 37.28 13.60 -24.30
CA CYS A 57 37.96 12.47 -24.95
C CYS A 57 37.65 12.53 -26.45
N GLU A 58 38.60 13.01 -27.25
CA GLU A 58 38.57 12.81 -28.70
C GLU A 58 38.85 11.34 -29.02
N VAL A 59 37.90 10.71 -29.73
CA VAL A 59 38.03 9.34 -30.25
C VAL A 59 38.47 9.44 -31.72
N PRO A 60 39.57 8.76 -32.14
CA PRO A 60 40.03 8.79 -33.53
C PRO A 60 39.07 8.02 -34.46
N PRO A 61 38.84 8.51 -35.70
CA PRO A 61 37.97 7.85 -36.66
C PRO A 61 38.75 6.74 -37.37
N SER A 62 38.39 5.48 -37.14
CA SER A 62 38.94 4.36 -37.91
C SER A 62 37.91 3.25 -38.11
N ALA A 63 37.55 3.06 -39.38
CA ALA A 63 36.97 1.86 -39.98
C ALA A 63 35.51 1.49 -39.62
N ILE A 64 34.55 2.21 -40.21
CA ILE A 64 33.15 1.79 -40.30
C ILE A 64 33.00 0.84 -41.50
N LYS A 65 32.81 -0.45 -41.21
CA LYS A 65 32.35 -1.48 -42.17
C LYS A 65 30.82 -1.43 -42.20
N PRO A 66 30.13 -1.31 -43.36
CA PRO A 66 28.68 -1.28 -43.39
C PRO A 66 28.13 -2.66 -43.02
N ARG A 67 27.74 -2.82 -41.75
CA ARG A 67 26.89 -3.92 -41.30
C ARG A 67 25.45 -3.56 -41.63
N GLN A 68 24.79 -4.45 -42.35
CA GLN A 68 23.38 -4.31 -42.68
C GLN A 68 22.54 -4.13 -41.40
N PRO A 69 21.51 -3.27 -41.43
CA PRO A 69 20.61 -3.13 -40.30
C PRO A 69 19.77 -4.40 -40.20
N VAL A 70 20.10 -5.24 -39.22
CA VAL A 70 19.12 -6.19 -38.69
C VAL A 70 18.10 -5.32 -37.96
N ILE A 71 16.98 -5.04 -38.63
CA ILE A 71 15.81 -4.40 -38.01
C ILE A 71 15.22 -5.45 -37.07
N SER A 72 15.80 -5.57 -35.89
CA SER A 72 15.12 -6.15 -34.74
C SER A 72 13.98 -5.20 -34.42
N PHE A 73 12.75 -5.62 -34.76
CA PHE A 73 11.53 -5.02 -34.26
C PHE A 73 11.50 -5.17 -32.74
N LEU A 74 12.20 -4.28 -32.03
CA LEU A 74 11.89 -3.98 -30.65
C LEU A 74 10.47 -3.41 -30.69
N ARG A 75 9.48 -4.27 -30.45
CA ARG A 75 8.17 -3.83 -30.00
C ARG A 75 8.40 -3.15 -28.65
N CYS A 76 8.78 -1.88 -28.67
CA CYS A 76 8.46 -0.97 -27.58
C CYS A 76 6.95 -0.77 -27.62
N SER A 77 6.21 -1.77 -27.11
CA SER A 77 4.86 -1.56 -26.62
C SER A 77 4.97 -0.50 -25.53
N HIS A 78 4.76 0.76 -25.91
CA HIS A 78 4.58 1.89 -25.04
C HIS A 78 3.23 1.74 -24.31
N SER A 79 3.08 0.67 -23.57
CA SER A 79 2.05 0.58 -22.54
C SER A 79 2.50 1.55 -21.46
N ARG A 80 1.73 2.62 -21.26
CA ARG A 80 1.98 3.51 -20.11
C ARG A 80 2.00 2.62 -18.86
N PRO A 81 3.01 2.74 -17.98
CA PRO A 81 3.01 1.95 -16.76
C PRO A 81 1.75 2.28 -15.99
N LEU A 82 0.90 1.27 -15.75
CA LEU A 82 -0.24 1.44 -14.88
C LEU A 82 0.25 1.84 -13.49
N LEU A 83 -0.44 2.82 -12.92
CA LEU A 83 -0.16 3.38 -11.62
C LEU A 83 -1.44 3.35 -10.81
N PHE A 84 -1.36 2.77 -9.61
CA PHE A 84 -2.44 2.78 -8.64
C PHE A 84 -1.91 3.38 -7.35
N SER A 85 -2.64 4.34 -6.75
CA SER A 85 -2.23 4.90 -5.47
C SER A 85 -3.37 5.15 -4.51
N ILE A 86 -3.04 5.07 -3.22
CA ILE A 86 -3.91 5.36 -2.09
C ILE A 86 -3.32 6.55 -1.34
N ASN A 87 -4.07 7.65 -1.31
CA ASN A 87 -3.68 8.87 -0.64
C ASN A 87 -4.30 8.95 0.75
N SER A 88 -3.51 9.35 1.74
CA SER A 88 -4.01 9.59 3.10
C SER A 88 -4.80 10.90 3.16
N THR A 89 -6.00 10.88 3.76
CA THR A 89 -6.82 12.08 3.97
C THR A 89 -6.34 12.93 5.14
N SER A 90 -5.42 12.42 5.97
CA SER A 90 -4.94 13.10 7.17
C SER A 90 -3.47 13.55 7.11
N SER A 91 -2.76 13.29 6.01
CA SER A 91 -1.31 13.55 5.88
C SER A 91 -0.86 13.54 4.42
N THR A 92 0.38 13.95 4.13
CA THR A 92 1.00 13.85 2.80
C THR A 92 1.45 12.43 2.41
N ARG A 93 0.97 11.40 3.11
CA ARG A 93 1.36 10.01 2.85
C ARG A 93 0.59 9.42 1.69
N GLU A 94 1.30 8.65 0.89
CA GLU A 94 0.78 7.94 -0.27
C GLU A 94 1.36 6.53 -0.32
N LEU A 95 0.53 5.55 -0.66
CA LEU A 95 0.95 4.20 -1.01
C LEU A 95 0.76 4.05 -2.51
N VAL A 96 1.84 3.72 -3.23
CA VAL A 96 1.87 3.65 -4.68
C VAL A 96 2.21 2.23 -5.11
N PHE A 97 1.46 1.72 -6.08
CA PHE A 97 1.68 0.46 -6.78
C PHE A 97 2.02 0.78 -8.23
N SER A 98 3.10 0.19 -8.73
CA SER A 98 3.63 0.47 -10.07
C SER A 98 4.37 -0.74 -10.62
N ALA A 99 4.77 -0.65 -11.89
CA ALA A 99 5.61 -1.66 -12.55
C ALA A 99 5.07 -3.09 -12.42
N HIS A 100 3.74 -3.25 -12.53
CA HIS A 100 3.12 -4.57 -12.60
C HIS A 100 3.64 -5.29 -13.84
N LYS A 101 4.38 -6.38 -13.63
CA LYS A 101 4.94 -7.20 -14.70
C LYS A 101 5.00 -8.65 -14.25
N ASP A 102 4.37 -9.52 -15.05
CA ASP A 102 4.28 -10.95 -14.83
C ASP A 102 3.69 -11.26 -13.44
N GLU A 103 4.54 -11.55 -12.47
CA GLU A 103 4.17 -11.95 -11.10
C GLU A 103 4.79 -11.01 -10.07
N SER A 104 5.12 -9.78 -10.44
CA SER A 104 5.73 -8.81 -9.54
C SER A 104 5.14 -7.42 -9.72
N PHE A 105 5.19 -6.65 -8.65
CA PHE A 105 4.90 -5.23 -8.68
C PHE A 105 5.75 -4.50 -7.66
N ARG A 106 5.97 -3.21 -7.91
CA ARG A 106 6.68 -2.34 -6.98
C ARG A 106 5.68 -1.61 -6.09
N VAL A 107 5.92 -1.68 -4.78
CA VAL A 107 5.21 -0.89 -3.78
C VAL A 107 6.13 0.21 -3.28
N GLU A 108 5.62 1.43 -3.22
CA GLU A 108 6.33 2.57 -2.70
C GLU A 108 5.46 3.32 -1.68
N LEU A 109 5.98 3.45 -0.46
CA LEU A 109 5.38 4.27 0.58
C LEU A 109 6.09 5.63 0.58
N LYS A 110 5.33 6.70 0.31
CA LYS A 110 5.80 8.09 0.28
C LYS A 110 5.20 8.90 1.43
N GLY A 111 5.89 9.95 1.85
CA GLY A 111 5.36 10.96 2.76
C GLY A 111 6.42 11.69 3.57
N PHE A 112 5.99 12.50 4.53
CA PHE A 112 6.91 13.26 5.37
C PHE A 112 7.83 12.34 6.19
N ALA A 113 9.14 12.59 6.05
CA ALA A 113 10.27 11.95 6.76
C ALA A 113 10.52 10.45 6.51
N VAL A 114 9.64 9.74 5.80
CA VAL A 114 9.81 8.31 5.50
C VAL A 114 9.43 8.05 4.04
N SER A 115 10.37 7.50 3.28
CA SER A 115 10.14 6.90 1.98
C SER A 115 10.75 5.51 1.95
N ALA A 116 10.04 4.52 1.44
CA ALA A 116 10.54 3.16 1.27
C ALA A 116 9.87 2.50 0.07
N SER A 117 10.60 1.63 -0.61
CA SER A 117 10.05 0.83 -1.69
C SER A 117 10.54 -0.60 -1.60
N ALA A 118 9.69 -1.55 -1.99
CA ALA A 118 10.05 -2.94 -2.19
C ALA A 118 9.44 -3.44 -3.49
N ASP A 119 10.15 -4.34 -4.16
CA ASP A 119 9.59 -5.17 -5.21
C ASP A 119 8.95 -6.37 -4.53
N VAL A 120 7.66 -6.59 -4.80
CA VAL A 120 6.84 -7.64 -4.20
C VAL A 120 6.65 -8.74 -5.21
N TRP A 121 6.99 -9.96 -4.82
CA TRP A 121 6.81 -11.16 -5.64
C TRP A 121 5.48 -11.81 -5.29
N ALA A 122 4.60 -11.88 -6.28
CA ALA A 122 3.21 -12.28 -6.13
C ALA A 122 2.85 -13.48 -7.03
N TYR A 123 3.73 -14.49 -7.05
CA TYR A 123 3.72 -15.70 -7.89
C TYR A 123 2.35 -16.41 -7.97
N THR A 124 1.56 -16.39 -6.88
CA THR A 124 0.23 -17.03 -6.83
C THR A 124 -0.85 -16.18 -6.17
N ASP A 125 -0.52 -14.99 -5.68
CA ASP A 125 -1.37 -14.19 -4.78
C ASP A 125 -1.53 -12.72 -5.22
N ALA A 126 -1.04 -12.34 -6.41
CA ALA A 126 -1.32 -11.02 -6.99
C ALA A 126 -2.84 -10.76 -7.03
N ASN A 127 -3.61 -11.80 -7.39
CA ASN A 127 -5.07 -11.73 -7.34
C ASN A 127 -5.61 -11.61 -5.90
N GLY A 128 -4.91 -12.16 -4.90
CA GLY A 128 -5.30 -12.06 -3.50
C GLY A 128 -5.27 -10.62 -2.97
N LEU A 129 -4.33 -9.79 -3.43
CA LEU A 129 -4.29 -8.38 -3.07
C LEU A 129 -5.41 -7.59 -3.76
N ASN A 130 -5.71 -7.91 -5.03
CA ASN A 130 -6.87 -7.35 -5.72
C ASN A 130 -8.18 -7.73 -5.01
N GLU A 131 -8.38 -9.01 -4.71
CA GLU A 131 -9.52 -9.55 -3.95
C GLU A 131 -9.66 -8.84 -2.59
N PHE A 132 -8.54 -8.61 -1.88
CA PHE A 132 -8.55 -7.83 -0.64
C PHE A 132 -9.13 -6.42 -0.86
N PHE A 133 -8.75 -5.73 -1.94
CA PHE A 133 -9.32 -4.41 -2.25
C PHE A 133 -10.78 -4.49 -2.70
N GLN A 134 -11.18 -5.48 -3.50
CA GLN A 134 -12.58 -5.69 -3.90
C GLN A 134 -13.46 -5.95 -2.68
N ASP A 135 -13.03 -6.84 -1.79
CA ASP A 135 -13.70 -7.14 -0.53
C ASP A 135 -13.94 -5.88 0.29
N LEU A 136 -12.92 -5.01 0.41
CA LEU A 136 -13.06 -3.73 1.09
C LEU A 136 -14.00 -2.77 0.36
N GLY A 137 -13.95 -2.73 -0.97
CA GLY A 137 -14.81 -1.89 -1.81
C GLY A 137 -16.29 -2.25 -1.73
N HIS A 138 -16.62 -3.52 -1.49
CA HIS A 138 -17.99 -4.00 -1.31
C HIS A 138 -18.56 -3.76 0.11
N LEU A 139 -17.76 -3.27 1.06
CA LEU A 139 -18.24 -2.96 2.41
C LEU A 139 -18.98 -1.63 2.45
N GLU A 140 -20.31 -1.69 2.35
CA GLU A 140 -21.18 -0.51 2.55
C GLU A 140 -21.29 -0.08 4.02
N LYS A 141 -20.95 -0.99 4.94
CA LYS A 141 -21.09 -0.79 6.38
C LYS A 141 -19.74 -0.88 7.07
N ARG A 142 -19.66 -0.18 8.20
CA ARG A 142 -18.53 -0.25 9.13
C ARG A 142 -18.39 -1.68 9.63
N TRP A 143 -17.15 -2.16 9.74
CA TRP A 143 -16.84 -3.48 10.28
C TRP A 143 -16.04 -3.37 11.58
N GLN A 144 -16.07 -4.43 12.37
CA GLN A 144 -15.22 -4.58 13.56
C GLN A 144 -14.04 -5.49 13.24
N GLY A 145 -12.93 -5.30 13.96
CA GLY A 145 -11.71 -6.07 13.77
C GLY A 145 -10.85 -5.58 12.61
N GLN A 146 -9.91 -6.44 12.19
CA GLN A 146 -8.92 -6.16 11.18
C GLN A 146 -9.10 -7.12 10.01
N ARG A 147 -9.03 -6.59 8.79
CA ARG A 147 -8.85 -7.38 7.56
C ARG A 147 -7.40 -7.20 7.13
N SER A 148 -6.73 -8.25 6.68
CA SER A 148 -5.33 -8.14 6.28
C SER A 148 -4.99 -9.05 5.12
N TRP A 149 -4.04 -8.59 4.33
CA TRP A 149 -3.35 -9.33 3.29
C TRP A 149 -1.84 -9.23 3.55
N THR A 150 -1.08 -10.25 3.17
CA THR A 150 0.38 -10.32 3.33
C THR A 150 0.91 -11.14 2.17
N SER A 151 1.99 -10.66 1.53
CA SER A 151 2.70 -11.42 0.50
C SER A 151 3.27 -12.71 1.08
N ILE A 152 3.48 -13.70 0.23
CA ILE A 152 4.02 -15.01 0.64
C ILE A 152 5.41 -14.85 1.28
N GLU A 153 6.28 -14.04 0.68
CA GLU A 153 7.63 -13.75 1.18
C GLU A 153 7.65 -12.68 2.29
N ARG A 154 6.46 -12.19 2.69
CA ARG A 154 6.22 -11.24 3.80
C ARG A 154 6.90 -9.89 3.67
N GLU A 155 7.50 -9.58 2.53
CA GLU A 155 8.10 -8.28 2.22
C GLU A 155 7.06 -7.13 2.22
N PHE A 156 5.79 -7.45 1.98
CA PHE A 156 4.70 -6.48 2.01
C PHE A 156 3.47 -7.02 2.75
N SER A 157 2.91 -6.20 3.63
CA SER A 157 1.59 -6.47 4.21
C SER A 157 0.74 -5.23 4.33
N LEU A 158 -0.56 -5.45 4.22
CA LEU A 158 -1.58 -4.42 4.28
C LEU A 158 -2.70 -4.88 5.20
N ALA A 159 -3.00 -4.07 6.22
CA ALA A 159 -4.10 -4.33 7.13
C ALA A 159 -5.04 -3.14 7.21
N ALA A 160 -6.35 -3.39 7.15
CA ALA A 160 -7.39 -2.37 7.21
C ALA A 160 -8.29 -2.54 8.43
N THR A 161 -8.56 -1.43 9.12
CA THR A 161 -9.55 -1.35 10.21
C THR A 161 -10.51 -0.19 9.96
N CYS A 162 -11.78 -0.33 10.36
CA CYS A 162 -12.77 0.74 10.28
C CYS A 162 -13.24 1.16 11.67
N THR A 163 -13.32 2.48 11.88
CA THR A 163 -13.88 3.04 13.12
C THR A 163 -15.40 3.17 13.04
N SER A 164 -16.04 3.40 14.18
CA SER A 164 -17.48 3.72 14.26
C SER A 164 -17.87 5.00 13.51
N LEU A 165 -16.91 5.87 13.18
CA LEU A 165 -17.12 7.08 12.40
C LEU A 165 -16.91 6.87 10.89
N GLY A 166 -16.55 5.66 10.44
CA GLY A 166 -16.29 5.38 9.03
C GLY A 166 -14.89 5.79 8.56
N LYS A 167 -13.98 6.16 9.47
CA LYS A 167 -12.56 6.29 9.13
C LYS A 167 -11.95 4.92 8.95
N VAL A 168 -11.28 4.70 7.83
CA VAL A 168 -10.52 3.49 7.52
C VAL A 168 -9.05 3.78 7.70
N THR A 169 -8.35 2.92 8.44
CA THR A 169 -6.90 3.01 8.60
C THR A 169 -6.26 1.82 7.94
N PHE A 170 -5.40 2.07 6.96
CA PHE A 170 -4.49 1.09 6.38
C PHE A 170 -3.17 1.12 7.15
N ARG A 171 -2.79 0.02 7.77
CA ARG A 171 -1.44 -0.23 8.27
C ARG A 171 -0.65 -0.92 7.17
N VAL A 172 0.37 -0.24 6.68
CA VAL A 172 1.30 -0.68 5.66
C VAL A 172 2.58 -1.14 6.34
N THR A 173 3.07 -2.32 5.98
CA THR A 173 4.40 -2.75 6.41
C THR A 173 5.19 -3.20 5.18
N LEU A 174 6.39 -2.64 5.06
CA LEU A 174 7.40 -3.05 4.08
C LEU A 174 8.61 -3.58 4.85
N LEU A 175 9.15 -4.69 4.38
CA LEU A 175 10.36 -5.31 4.91
C LEU A 175 11.39 -5.44 3.79
N GLY A 176 12.65 -5.25 4.14
CA GLY A 176 13.77 -5.62 3.28
C GLY A 176 13.81 -7.13 3.06
N LEU A 177 14.51 -7.55 2.01
CA LEU A 177 14.66 -8.96 1.65
C LEU A 177 15.21 -9.75 2.84
N GLN A 178 14.52 -10.83 3.22
CA GLN A 178 14.95 -11.69 4.30
C GLN A 178 16.32 -12.32 3.99
N GLY A 179 17.26 -12.24 4.93
CA GLY A 179 18.63 -12.73 4.73
C GLY A 179 19.58 -11.74 4.07
N ALA A 180 19.14 -10.50 3.78
CA ALA A 180 20.05 -9.43 3.43
C ALA A 180 20.96 -9.06 4.63
N PRO A 181 22.21 -8.63 4.41
CA PRO A 181 23.11 -8.21 5.50
C PRO A 181 22.55 -7.04 6.33
N GLU A 182 21.73 -6.19 5.71
CA GLU A 182 21.12 -5.01 6.30
C GLU A 182 19.60 -5.12 6.21
N GLU A 183 19.00 -5.75 7.23
CA GLU A 183 17.54 -5.84 7.33
C GLU A 183 16.94 -4.47 7.67
N TRP A 184 15.81 -4.16 7.02
CA TRP A 184 15.04 -2.98 7.35
C TRP A 184 13.55 -3.30 7.42
N ARG A 185 12.83 -2.51 8.20
CA ARG A 185 11.37 -2.57 8.30
C ARG A 185 10.82 -1.16 8.39
N VAL A 186 9.81 -0.89 7.58
CA VAL A 186 9.05 0.35 7.63
C VAL A 186 7.58 0.02 7.87
N GLU A 187 7.01 0.65 8.89
CA GLU A 187 5.58 0.60 9.16
C GLU A 187 4.99 2.00 9.13
N ALA A 188 3.89 2.17 8.39
CA ALA A 188 3.16 3.42 8.35
C ALA A 188 1.65 3.19 8.33
N ARG A 189 0.92 4.27 8.62
CA ARG A 189 -0.54 4.30 8.54
C ARG A 189 -0.99 5.34 7.54
N LEU A 190 -1.95 4.95 6.69
CA LEU A 190 -2.73 5.84 5.83
C LEU A 190 -4.17 5.85 6.35
N VAL A 191 -4.76 7.03 6.41
CA VAL A 191 -6.16 7.21 6.80
C VAL A 191 -6.96 7.53 5.55
N THR A 192 -8.08 6.84 5.36
CA THR A 192 -9.05 7.12 4.29
C THR A 192 -10.45 7.08 4.87
N ASP A 193 -11.44 7.43 4.06
CA ASP A 193 -12.85 7.32 4.44
C ASP A 193 -13.48 6.10 3.81
N LEU A 194 -14.48 5.51 4.48
CA LEU A 194 -15.22 4.34 3.99
C LEU A 194 -15.75 4.54 2.56
N GLY A 195 -16.25 5.75 2.24
CA GLY A 195 -16.76 6.09 0.91
C GLY A 195 -15.71 6.11 -0.20
N GLN A 196 -14.41 6.05 0.12
CA GLN A 196 -13.34 5.98 -0.88
C GLN A 196 -12.98 4.54 -1.26
N LEU A 197 -13.41 3.54 -0.49
CA LEU A 197 -13.01 2.14 -0.72
C LEU A 197 -13.48 1.61 -2.07
N GLU A 198 -14.68 1.98 -2.53
CA GLU A 198 -15.18 1.56 -3.85
C GLU A 198 -14.28 2.07 -4.98
N LYS A 199 -13.81 3.32 -4.88
CA LYS A 199 -12.88 3.90 -5.86
C LYS A 199 -11.52 3.22 -5.80
N ILE A 200 -11.01 2.96 -4.60
CA ILE A 200 -9.75 2.24 -4.39
C ILE A 200 -9.82 0.84 -5.01
N ALA A 201 -10.92 0.10 -4.77
CA ALA A 201 -11.16 -1.22 -5.33
C ALA A 201 -11.20 -1.19 -6.86
N LYS A 202 -11.92 -0.24 -7.46
CA LYS A 202 -11.95 -0.09 -8.93
C LYS A 202 -10.57 0.16 -9.52
N HIS A 203 -9.78 1.04 -8.90
CA HIS A 203 -8.43 1.34 -9.38
C HIS A 203 -7.47 0.17 -9.18
N ALA A 204 -7.58 -0.56 -8.07
CA ALA A 204 -6.82 -1.79 -7.85
C ALA A 204 -7.16 -2.85 -8.91
N GLY A 205 -8.45 -3.03 -9.21
CA GLY A 205 -8.91 -3.97 -10.24
C GLY A 205 -8.36 -3.66 -11.63
N VAL A 206 -8.23 -2.39 -12.00
CA VAL A 206 -7.57 -1.98 -13.25
C VAL A 206 -6.07 -2.31 -13.23
N PHE A 207 -5.40 -2.13 -12.10
CA PHE A 207 -3.95 -2.36 -11.97
C PHE A 207 -3.56 -3.84 -11.97
N PHE A 208 -4.31 -4.70 -11.27
CA PHE A 208 -3.95 -6.11 -11.08
C PHE A 208 -4.55 -7.08 -12.12
N ASN A 209 -5.49 -6.63 -12.95
CA ASN A 209 -6.14 -7.46 -13.98
C ASN A 209 -5.65 -7.18 -15.41
N GLU A 210 -4.58 -6.39 -15.60
CA GLU A 210 -3.85 -6.30 -16.88
C GLU A 210 -2.93 -7.50 -17.07
#